data_AF-A0A3D5QDS4-F1
#
_entry.id   AF-A0A3D5QDS4-F1
#
_cell.length_a   1.000
_cell.length_b   1.000
_cell.length_c   1.000
_cell.angle_alpha   90.00
_cell.angle_beta   90.00
_cell.angle_gamma   90.00
#
_symmetry.space_group_name_H-M   'P 1'
#
loop_
_entity.id
_entity.type
_entity.pdbx_description
1 polymer ?
#
loop_
_entity_poly.entity_id
_entity_poly.type
_entity_poly.pdbx_seq_one_letter_code
_entity_poly.pdbx_strand_id
1 'polypeptide(L)'
;TDAVAGVGHTEVDVNEFGCDLLSLAGQNFYGPKGSAALFVKNGVKLNPLFDGGFQEKGFRSGSENVPAIVGLGEAARIAKKEMGEYVPRMKKLQEKLWNGLDEMFDFIHFTGDRND
;
A
#
# COMPACT_ATOMS: atom_id res chain seq x y z
N THR A 1 -4.62 9.10 5.74
CA THR A 1 -4.49 8.67 4.34
C THR A 1 -4.57 7.17 4.25
N ASP A 2 -5.40 6.63 3.37
CA ASP A 2 -5.33 5.20 3.05
C ASP A 2 -4.39 4.98 1.87
N ALA A 3 -3.25 4.34 2.11
CA ALA A 3 -2.22 4.09 1.10
C ALA A 3 -2.13 2.62 0.71
N VAL A 4 -3.12 1.79 1.04
CA VAL A 4 -3.11 0.34 0.76
C VAL A 4 -2.91 0.03 -0.73
N ALA A 5 -3.51 0.80 -1.64
CA ALA A 5 -3.33 0.63 -3.08
C ALA A 5 -2.04 1.29 -3.61
N GLY A 6 -1.58 2.38 -2.98
CA GLY A 6 -0.45 3.16 -3.45
C GLY A 6 0.92 2.60 -3.04
N VAL A 7 1.05 2.05 -1.83
CA VAL A 7 2.32 1.51 -1.33
C VAL A 7 2.82 0.40 -2.25
N GLY A 8 4.09 0.51 -2.66
CA GLY A 8 4.75 -0.42 -3.59
C GLY A 8 4.52 -0.12 -5.08
N HIS A 9 3.64 0.84 -5.41
CA HIS A 9 3.31 1.22 -6.78
C HIS A 9 3.54 2.71 -7.06
N THR A 10 3.60 3.53 -6.03
CA THR A 10 3.86 4.97 -6.08
C THR A 10 4.77 5.35 -4.93
N GLU A 11 5.51 6.45 -5.07
CA GLU A 11 6.28 7.00 -3.95
C GLU A 11 5.32 7.45 -2.84
N VAL A 12 5.62 7.02 -1.61
CA VAL A 12 4.81 7.33 -0.43
C VAL A 12 5.74 7.90 0.63
N ASP A 13 5.59 9.19 0.89
CA ASP A 13 6.27 9.90 1.97
C ASP A 13 5.24 10.59 2.87
N VAL A 14 5.22 10.19 4.15
CA VAL A 14 4.27 10.70 5.15
C VAL A 14 4.45 12.19 5.45
N ASN A 15 5.65 12.74 5.24
CA ASN A 15 5.95 14.16 5.42
C ASN A 15 5.49 14.96 4.21
N GLU A 16 5.74 14.47 2.99
CA GLU A 16 5.25 15.11 1.76
C GLU A 16 3.73 15.13 1.73
N PHE A 17 3.08 14.05 2.16
CA PHE A 17 1.62 13.97 2.26
C PHE A 17 1.05 14.77 3.45
N GLY A 18 1.89 15.17 4.40
CA GLY A 18 1.47 15.87 5.61
C GLY A 18 0.46 15.09 6.48
N CYS A 19 0.44 13.76 6.37
CA CYS A 19 -0.61 12.95 7.00
C CYS A 19 -0.29 12.63 8.48
N ASP A 20 -1.31 12.69 9.33
CA ASP A 20 -1.20 12.31 10.75
C ASP A 20 -1.31 10.78 10.96
N LEU A 21 -2.03 10.11 10.06
CA LEU A 21 -2.23 8.66 10.03
C LEU A 21 -2.10 8.14 8.59
N LEU A 22 -1.43 7.00 8.40
CA LEU A 22 -1.36 6.30 7.10
C LEU A 22 -1.45 4.78 7.23
N SER A 23 -2.40 4.16 6.53
CA SER A 23 -2.56 2.70 6.49
C SER A 23 -1.84 2.07 5.29
N LEU A 24 -1.27 0.89 5.50
CA LEU A 24 -0.70 0.04 4.45
C LEU A 24 -0.96 -1.44 4.75
N ALA A 25 -1.02 -2.27 3.71
CA ALA A 25 -1.23 -3.72 3.82
C ALA A 25 -0.29 -4.48 2.89
N GLY A 26 0.45 -5.46 3.44
CA GLY A 26 1.50 -6.19 2.73
C GLY A 26 1.02 -6.92 1.49
N GLN A 27 -0.17 -7.52 1.55
CA GLN A 27 -0.73 -8.32 0.46
C GLN A 27 -0.89 -7.54 -0.87
N ASN A 28 -0.97 -6.21 -0.81
CA ASN A 28 -1.10 -5.37 -1.99
C ASN A 28 0.23 -5.19 -2.72
N PHE A 29 1.37 -5.40 -2.06
CA PHE A 29 2.71 -5.32 -2.64
C PHE A 29 3.52 -6.62 -2.39
N TYR A 30 2.85 -7.77 -2.56
CA TYR A 30 3.43 -9.12 -2.48
C TYR A 30 3.94 -9.58 -1.09
N GLY A 31 3.56 -8.87 -0.03
CA GLY A 31 3.77 -9.29 1.35
C GLY A 31 2.74 -10.34 1.84
N PRO A 32 2.96 -10.91 3.04
CA PRO A 32 2.07 -11.91 3.62
C PRO A 32 0.65 -11.37 3.85
N LYS A 33 -0.38 -12.20 3.60
CA LYS A 33 -1.76 -11.89 4.00
C LYS A 33 -1.85 -11.75 5.53
N GLY A 34 -2.64 -10.79 5.99
CA GLY A 34 -2.76 -10.48 7.43
C GLY A 34 -1.59 -9.69 8.01
N SER A 35 -0.64 -9.24 7.18
CA SER A 35 0.40 -8.28 7.56
C SER A 35 0.03 -6.87 7.09
N ALA A 36 0.03 -5.91 8.01
CA ALA A 36 -0.35 -4.52 7.75
C ALA A 36 0.31 -3.62 8.80
N ALA A 37 0.34 -2.32 8.53
CA ALA A 37 0.81 -1.33 9.49
C ALA A 37 -0.04 -0.05 9.43
N LEU A 38 -0.08 0.65 10.55
CA LEU A 38 -0.60 2.01 10.67
C LEU A 38 0.56 2.91 11.09
N PHE A 39 0.97 3.82 10.22
CA PHE A 39 1.81 4.92 10.62
C PHE A 39 0.97 5.89 11.48
N VAL A 40 1.55 6.28 12.61
CA VAL A 40 0.96 7.25 13.54
C VAL A 40 1.99 8.32 13.80
N LYS A 41 1.68 9.56 13.41
CA LYS A 41 2.55 10.70 13.66
C LYS A 41 2.70 10.95 15.16
N ASN A 42 3.90 11.33 15.59
CA ASN A 42 4.17 11.64 16.99
C ASN A 42 3.22 12.71 17.52
N GLY A 43 2.67 12.49 18.71
CA GLY A 43 1.71 13.39 19.36
C GLY A 43 0.24 13.10 19.04
N VAL A 44 -0.05 12.29 18.01
CA VAL A 44 -1.41 11.82 17.73
C VAL A 44 -1.83 10.83 18.82
N LYS A 45 -2.99 11.07 19.44
CA LYS A 45 -3.59 10.17 20.43
C LYS A 45 -4.60 9.26 19.75
N LEU A 46 -4.46 7.95 19.98
CA LEU A 46 -5.39 6.94 19.49
C LEU A 46 -5.92 6.13 20.68
N ASN A 47 -7.20 5.83 20.64
CA ASN A 47 -7.79 4.85 21.56
C ASN A 47 -7.67 3.47 20.91
N PRO A 48 -7.14 2.45 21.62
CA PRO A 48 -7.04 1.11 21.09
C PRO A 48 -8.43 0.53 20.82
N LEU A 49 -8.57 -0.21 19.72
CA LEU A 49 -9.79 -0.95 19.40
C LEU A 49 -9.86 -2.32 20.08
N PHE A 50 -8.70 -2.85 20.46
CA PHE A 50 -8.58 -4.17 21.07
C PHE A 50 -8.07 -4.00 22.50
N ASP A 51 -8.81 -4.54 23.46
CA ASP A 51 -8.35 -4.63 24.84
C ASP A 51 -7.30 -5.74 25.01
N GLY A 52 -6.41 -5.57 25.98
CA GLY A 52 -5.43 -6.60 26.34
C GLY A 52 -4.12 -6.03 26.85
N GLY A 53 -3.01 -6.67 26.48
CA GLY A 53 -1.66 -6.27 26.87
C GLY A 53 -1.17 -5.00 26.17
N PHE A 54 0.08 -4.62 26.45
CA PHE A 54 0.72 -3.38 25.97
C PHE A 54 1.53 -3.56 24.67
N GLN A 55 1.20 -4.57 23.84
CA GLN A 55 1.80 -4.73 22.51
C GLN A 55 1.59 -3.47 21.65
N GLU A 56 2.49 -3.23 20.68
CA GLU A 56 2.42 -2.05 19.80
C GLU A 56 2.24 -0.73 20.58
N LYS A 57 2.94 -0.58 21.71
CA LYS A 57 2.86 0.59 22.62
C LYS A 57 1.47 0.83 23.22
N GLY A 58 0.65 -0.22 23.30
CA GLY A 58 -0.74 -0.13 23.75
C GLY A 58 -1.72 0.34 22.69
N PHE A 59 -1.29 0.55 21.43
CA PHE A 59 -2.21 0.92 20.35
C PHE A 59 -2.97 -0.27 19.77
N ARG A 60 -2.40 -1.48 19.82
CA ARG A 60 -3.01 -2.70 19.29
C ARG A 60 -2.55 -3.90 20.11
N SER A 61 -3.41 -4.34 21.03
CA SER A 61 -3.13 -5.51 21.86
C SER A 61 -3.13 -6.83 21.08
N GLY A 62 -2.46 -7.84 21.65
CA GLY A 62 -2.35 -9.20 21.11
C GLY A 62 -0.95 -9.47 20.56
N SER A 63 -0.44 -10.69 20.82
CA SER A 63 0.91 -11.10 20.47
C SER A 63 1.22 -10.83 18.99
N GLU A 64 2.38 -10.23 18.75
CA GLU A 64 2.82 -9.81 17.44
C GLU A 64 3.06 -11.02 16.54
N ASN A 65 2.52 -10.98 15.32
CA ASN A 65 2.79 -11.99 14.32
C ASN A 65 4.16 -11.72 13.68
N VAL A 66 5.23 -12.05 14.40
CA VAL A 66 6.62 -11.75 14.01
C VAL A 66 6.95 -12.22 12.58
N PRO A 67 6.63 -13.47 12.15
CA PRO A 67 6.88 -13.89 10.77
C PRO A 67 6.19 -13.01 9.73
N ALA A 68 4.94 -12.61 9.98
CA ALA A 68 4.19 -11.75 9.07
C ALA A 68 4.78 -10.33 9.02
N ILE A 69 5.25 -9.80 10.16
CA ILE A 69 5.91 -8.48 10.25
C ILE A 69 7.25 -8.49 9.50
N VAL A 70 8.05 -9.55 9.65
CA VAL A 70 9.30 -9.71 8.90
C VAL A 70 9.04 -9.78 7.40
N GLY A 71 8.04 -10.58 6.98
CA GLY A 71 7.66 -10.68 5.58
C GLY A 71 7.11 -9.36 5.00
N LEU A 72 6.38 -8.58 5.80
CA LEU A 72 5.94 -7.24 5.42
C LEU A 72 7.12 -6.29 5.17
N GLY A 73 8.09 -6.28 6.09
CA GLY A 73 9.29 -5.45 5.97
C GLY A 73 10.13 -5.80 4.74
N GLU A 74 10.30 -7.10 4.47
CA GLU A 74 11.05 -7.56 3.29
C GLU A 74 10.31 -7.26 1.99
N ALA A 75 8.99 -7.47 1.94
CA ALA A 75 8.17 -7.10 0.79
C ALA A 75 8.25 -5.59 0.52
N ALA A 76 8.19 -4.75 1.56
CA ALA A 76 8.33 -3.30 1.41
C ALA A 76 9.70 -2.90 0.86
N ARG A 77 10.77 -3.55 1.34
CA ARG A 77 12.15 -3.33 0.85
C ARG A 77 12.29 -3.70 -0.62
N ILE A 78 11.77 -4.85 -1.04
CA ILE A 78 11.80 -5.31 -2.43
C ILE A 78 10.96 -4.38 -3.31
N ALA A 79 9.73 -4.09 -2.91
CA ALA A 79 8.83 -3.20 -3.65
C ALA A 79 9.48 -1.83 -3.89
N LYS A 80 10.06 -1.21 -2.86
CA LYS A 80 10.77 0.08 -3.01
C LYS A 80 11.95 -0.01 -3.98
N LYS A 81 12.72 -1.10 -3.93
CA LYS A 81 13.88 -1.30 -4.81
C LYS A 81 13.45 -1.47 -6.27
N GLU A 82 12.38 -2.21 -6.53
CA GLU A 82 11.95 -2.59 -7.88
C GLU A 82 10.98 -1.60 -8.51
N MET A 83 10.36 -0.71 -7.73
CA MET A 83 9.32 0.22 -8.18
C MET A 83 9.70 1.02 -9.43
N GLY A 84 10.94 1.51 -9.50
CA GLY A 84 11.44 2.30 -10.63
C GLY A 84 11.45 1.54 -11.97
N GLU A 85 11.52 0.20 -11.96
CA GLU A 85 11.42 -0.63 -13.16
C GLU A 85 10.01 -1.23 -13.33
N TYR A 86 9.40 -1.65 -12.22
CA TYR A 86 8.11 -2.30 -12.19
C TYR A 86 7.00 -1.38 -12.71
N VAL A 87 6.93 -0.14 -12.20
CA VAL A 87 5.83 0.80 -12.52
C VAL A 87 5.83 1.19 -14.00
N PRO A 88 6.96 1.60 -14.62
CA PRO A 88 6.97 1.88 -16.06
C PRO A 88 6.63 0.66 -16.92
N ARG A 89 7.03 -0.55 -16.49
CA ARG A 89 6.68 -1.79 -17.19
C ARG A 89 5.17 -2.05 -17.14
N MET A 90 4.53 -1.87 -15.98
CA MET A 90 3.09 -2.04 -15.85
C MET A 90 2.32 -1.01 -16.67
N LYS A 91 2.76 0.25 -16.69
CA LYS A 91 2.14 1.31 -17.51
C LYS A 91 2.16 0.97 -19.01
N LYS A 92 3.28 0.44 -19.53
CA LYS A 92 3.35 -0.04 -20.93
C LYS A 92 2.37 -1.16 -21.24
N LEU A 93 2.17 -2.10 -20.31
CA LEU A 93 1.21 -3.19 -20.49
C LEU A 93 -0.24 -2.69 -20.42
N GLN A 94 -0.52 -1.75 -19.52
CA GLN A 94 -1.82 -1.09 -19.41
C GLN A 94 -2.16 -0.34 -20.70
N GLU A 95 -1.25 0.46 -21.25
CA GLU A 95 -1.44 1.18 -22.51
C GLU A 95 -1.71 0.21 -23.67
N LYS A 96 -0.95 -0.88 -23.76
CA LYS A 96 -1.16 -1.92 -24.77
C LYS A 96 -2.55 -2.55 -24.65
N LEU A 97 -3.00 -2.85 -23.42
CA LEU A 97 -4.33 -3.39 -23.17
C LEU A 97 -5.42 -2.41 -23.56
N TRP A 98 -5.30 -1.14 -23.15
CA TRP A 98 -6.28 -0.10 -23.44
C TRP A 98 -6.42 0.16 -24.92
N ASN A 99 -5.31 0.32 -25.65
CA ASN A 99 -5.37 0.54 -27.10
C ASN A 99 -5.99 -0.66 -27.82
N GLY A 100 -5.66 -1.90 -27.41
CA GLY A 100 -6.27 -3.09 -27.98
C GLY A 100 -7.78 -3.18 -27.73
N LEU A 101 -8.25 -2.78 -26.55
CA LEU A 101 -9.68 -2.75 -26.24
C LEU A 101 -10.42 -1.64 -26.99
N ASP A 102 -9.80 -0.47 -27.13
CA ASP A 102 -10.35 0.68 -27.88
C ASP A 102 -10.53 0.35 -29.36
N GLU A 103 -9.59 -0.39 -29.95
CA GLU A 103 -9.68 -0.86 -31.34
C GLU A 103 -10.72 -1.98 -31.56
N MET A 104 -11.08 -2.72 -30.51
CA MET A 104 -11.96 -3.90 -30.61
C MET A 104 -13.45 -3.58 -30.45
N PHE A 105 -13.80 -2.48 -29.77
CA PHE A 105 -15.18 -2.20 -29.39
C PHE A 105 -15.59 -0.77 -29.75
N ASP A 106 -16.67 -0.64 -30.53
CA ASP A 106 -17.21 0.66 -30.96
C ASP A 106 -17.72 1.52 -29.79
N PHE A 107 -18.08 0.89 -28.67
CA PHE A 107 -18.63 1.55 -27.48
C PHE A 107 -17.96 1.03 -26.21
N ILE A 108 -16.77 1.56 -25.92
CA ILE A 108 -16.06 1.35 -24.67
C ILE A 108 -15.88 2.67 -23.92
N HIS A 109 -15.99 2.63 -22.59
CA HIS A 109 -15.73 3.76 -21.72
C HIS A 109 -14.77 3.36 -20.61
N PHE A 110 -13.55 3.89 -20.65
CA PHE A 110 -12.58 3.74 -19.57
C PHE A 110 -12.94 4.72 -18.44
N THR A 111 -12.92 4.22 -17.20
CA THR A 111 -13.16 5.04 -16.01
C THR A 111 -11.83 5.36 -15.32
N GLY A 112 -11.72 6.56 -14.76
CA GLY A 112 -10.48 7.10 -14.18
C GLY A 112 -9.71 8.01 -15.14
N ASP A 113 -8.67 8.68 -14.63
CA ASP A 113 -7.76 9.45 -15.48
C ASP A 113 -6.83 8.49 -16.25
N ARG A 114 -6.56 8.83 -17.51
CA ARG A 114 -5.65 8.07 -18.38
C ARG A 114 -4.18 8.33 -18.02
N ASN A 115 -3.91 9.43 -17.31
CA ASN A 115 -2.57 9.89 -16.99
C ASN A 115 -2.09 9.49 -15.59
N ASP A 116 -3.01 9.13 -14.70
CA ASP A 116 -2.72 8.61 -13.35
C ASP A 116 -1.90 7.30 -13.37
#